data_AF-A0A0F2T5E9-F1
#
_entry.id   AF-A0A0F2T5E9-F1
#
_cell.length_a   1.000
_cell.length_b   1.000
_cell.length_c   1.000
_cell.angle_alpha   90.00
_cell.angle_beta   90.00
_cell.angle_gamma   90.00
#
_symmetry.space_group_name_H-M   'P 1'
#
loop_
_entity.id
_entity.type
_entity.pdbx_description
1 polymer ?
#
loop_
_entity_poly.entity_id
_entity_poly.type
_entity_poly.pdbx_seq_one_letter_code
_entity_poly.pdbx_strand_id
1 'polypeptide(L)' 'VEMDIADHKKTGSWGTAGKGWRADQTRLLVQGKFKEAIAKDVQDAQAIAPGKYTKAIAEMKSKLPKEWKQLGADK' A
#
# COMPACT_ATOMS: atom_id res chain seq x y z
N VAL A 1 1.54 6.83 6.04
CA VAL A 1 2.92 6.48 6.42
C VAL A 1 3.79 7.61 5.91
N GLU A 2 4.51 8.29 6.78
CA GLU A 2 5.46 9.29 6.33
C GLU A 2 6.76 8.58 5.96
N MET A 3 7.04 8.49 4.66
CA MET A 3 8.29 7.95 4.14
C MET A 3 9.30 9.09 3.96
N ASP A 4 10.58 8.77 4.08
CA ASP A 4 11.67 9.67 3.70
C ASP A 4 11.51 10.00 2.20
N ILE A 5 11.67 11.27 1.83
CA ILE A 5 11.51 11.71 0.45
C ILE A 5 12.44 10.97 -0.52
N ALA A 6 13.64 10.59 -0.09
CA ALA A 6 14.59 9.85 -0.92
C ALA A 6 14.11 8.43 -1.23
N ASP A 7 13.42 7.79 -0.28
CA ASP A 7 12.86 6.45 -0.44
C ASP A 7 11.49 6.50 -1.12
N HIS A 8 10.67 7.52 -0.84
CA HIS A 8 9.40 7.73 -1.51
C HIS A 8 9.60 7.95 -3.02
N LYS A 9 10.68 8.62 -3.43
CA LYS A 9 11.03 8.77 -4.85
C LYS A 9 11.29 7.45 -5.59
N LYS A 10 11.59 6.38 -4.86
CA LYS A 10 11.88 5.04 -5.41
C LYS A 10 10.64 4.16 -5.47
N THR A 11 9.52 4.58 -4.89
CA THR A 11 8.28 3.78 -4.95
C THR A 11 7.79 3.67 -6.37
N GLY A 12 7.22 2.52 -6.70
CA GLY A 12 6.56 2.29 -7.99
C GLY A 12 5.38 3.27 -8.19
N SER A 13 4.85 3.83 -7.10
CA SER A 13 3.81 4.85 -7.11
C SER A 13 4.32 6.29 -7.25
N TRP A 14 5.62 6.56 -7.37
CA TRP A 14 6.15 7.92 -7.41
C TRP A 14 6.03 8.61 -8.77
N GLY A 15 5.74 9.91 -8.73
CA GLY A 15 5.80 10.79 -9.91
C GLY A 15 4.90 10.38 -11.07
N THR A 16 5.30 10.77 -12.28
CA THR A 16 4.59 10.47 -13.52
C THR A 16 4.69 9.00 -13.92
N ALA A 17 5.84 8.36 -13.64
CA ALA A 17 6.06 6.93 -13.88
C ALA A 17 5.09 6.05 -13.07
N GLY A 18 4.70 6.47 -11.87
CA GLY A 18 3.77 5.73 -11.02
C GLY A 18 2.29 5.82 -11.41
N LYS A 19 1.94 6.44 -12.55
CA LYS A 19 0.55 6.50 -13.01
C LYS A 19 -0.07 5.10 -13.18
N GLY A 20 0.67 4.17 -13.80
CA GLY A 20 0.22 2.79 -13.98
C GLY A 20 0.00 2.06 -12.65
N TRP A 21 0.94 2.24 -11.71
CA TRP A 21 0.85 1.66 -10.37
C TRP A 21 -0.41 2.13 -9.63
N ARG A 22 -0.68 3.45 -9.66
CA ARG A 22 -1.88 4.02 -9.02
C ARG A 22 -3.16 3.58 -9.73
N ALA A 23 -3.16 3.42 -11.05
CA ALA A 23 -4.31 2.88 -11.77
C ALA A 23 -4.61 1.42 -11.38
N ASP A 24 -3.58 0.59 -11.23
CA ASP A 24 -3.73 -0.78 -10.72
C ASP A 24 -4.25 -0.79 -9.28
N GLN A 25 -3.73 0.09 -8.43
CA GLN A 25 -4.21 0.25 -7.07
C GLN A 25 -5.69 0.66 -7.04
N THR A 26 -6.10 1.64 -7.85
CA THR A 26 -7.51 2.04 -8.00
C THR A 26 -8.38 0.87 -8.44
N ARG A 27 -7.92 0.05 -9.40
CA ARG A 27 -8.67 -1.15 -9.84
C ARG A 27 -8.90 -2.12 -8.69
N LEU A 28 -7.89 -2.37 -7.87
CA LEU A 28 -8.02 -3.23 -6.69
C LEU A 28 -9.03 -2.66 -5.68
N LEU A 29 -8.98 -1.35 -5.43
CA LEU A 29 -9.92 -0.68 -4.53
C LEU A 29 -11.37 -0.77 -5.04
N VAL A 30 -11.62 -0.52 -6.33
CA VAL A 30 -12.95 -0.63 -6.96
C VAL A 30 -13.49 -2.07 -6.88
N GLN A 31 -12.62 -3.07 -6.95
CA GLN A 31 -13.01 -4.48 -6.84
C GLN A 31 -13.20 -4.97 -5.39
N GLY A 32 -13.08 -4.08 -4.39
CA GLY A 32 -13.14 -4.46 -2.97
C GLY A 32 -11.88 -5.16 -2.45
N LYS A 33 -10.82 -5.26 -3.27
CA LYS A 33 -9.55 -5.91 -2.95
C LYS A 33 -8.61 -4.98 -2.16
N PHE A 34 -9.12 -4.40 -1.08
CA PHE A 34 -8.38 -3.44 -0.23
C PHE A 34 -7.10 -4.05 0.35
N LYS A 35 -7.15 -5.32 0.78
CA LYS A 35 -5.97 -6.03 1.31
C LYS A 35 -4.86 -6.15 0.26
N GLU A 36 -5.21 -6.46 -0.98
CA GLU A 36 -4.24 -6.59 -2.08
C GLU A 36 -3.64 -5.21 -2.43
N ALA A 37 -4.46 -4.16 -2.48
CA ALA A 37 -4.00 -2.80 -2.74
C ALA A 37 -2.97 -2.34 -1.69
N ILE A 38 -3.24 -2.58 -0.40
CA ILE A 38 -2.34 -2.22 0.69
C ILE A 38 -1.09 -3.13 0.70
N ALA A 39 -1.25 -4.43 0.45
CA ALA A 39 -0.13 -5.36 0.41
C ALA A 39 0.89 -4.97 -0.67
N LYS A 40 0.40 -4.52 -1.84
CA LYS A 40 1.24 -4.03 -2.94
C LYS A 40 2.13 -2.86 -2.51
N ASP A 41 1.58 -1.87 -1.83
CA ASP A 41 2.35 -0.73 -1.33
C ASP A 41 3.31 -1.11 -0.19
N VAL A 42 2.91 -2.03 0.69
CA VAL A 42 3.78 -2.55 1.76
C VAL A 42 4.97 -3.30 1.20
N GLN A 43 4.76 -4.14 0.19
CA GLN A 43 5.83 -4.89 -0.47
C GLN A 43 6.80 -3.94 -1.16
N ASP A 44 6.31 -2.92 -1.84
CA ASP A 44 7.15 -1.91 -2.49
C ASP A 44 8.00 -1.14 -1.47
N ALA A 45 7.39 -0.67 -0.38
CA ALA A 45 8.10 -0.01 0.70
C ALA A 45 9.15 -0.91 1.37
N GLN A 46 8.85 -2.21 1.54
CA GLN A 46 9.80 -3.18 2.09
C GLN A 46 10.93 -3.52 1.12
N ALA A 47 10.68 -3.54 -0.19
CA ALA A 47 11.71 -3.75 -1.20
C ALA A 47 12.70 -2.57 -1.26
N ILE A 48 12.19 -1.35 -1.08
CA ILE A 48 12.99 -0.12 -1.15
C ILE A 48 13.82 0.08 0.13
N ALA A 49 13.19 -0.10 1.29
CA ALA A 49 13.82 0.12 2.58
C ALA A 49 13.43 -0.99 3.56
N PRO A 50 14.07 -2.17 3.46
CA PRO A 50 13.79 -3.31 4.30
C PRO A 50 13.86 -2.94 5.79
N GLY A 51 12.81 -3.25 6.55
CA GLY A 51 12.76 -3.02 7.99
C GLY A 51 12.49 -1.58 8.44
N LYS A 52 12.82 -0.56 7.62
CA LYS A 52 12.78 0.87 8.01
C LYS A 52 11.38 1.36 8.41
N TYR A 53 10.34 0.91 7.69
CA TYR A 53 8.97 1.39 7.88
C TYR A 53 8.06 0.41 8.63
N THR A 54 8.61 -0.65 9.23
CA THR A 54 7.83 -1.73 9.85
C THR A 54 6.85 -1.23 10.91
N LYS A 55 7.28 -0.28 11.75
CA LYS A 55 6.40 0.32 12.78
C LYS A 55 5.24 1.08 12.17
N ALA A 56 5.51 1.94 11.18
CA ALA A 56 4.47 2.72 10.50
C ALA A 56 3.51 1.81 9.70
N ILE A 57 4.01 0.72 9.12
CA ILE A 57 3.20 -0.31 8.46
C ILE A 57 2.30 -1.02 9.49
N ALA A 58 2.81 -1.34 10.68
CA ALA A 58 2.01 -1.95 11.73
C ALA A 58 0.91 -1.01 12.25
N GLU A 59 1.22 0.27 12.46
CA GLU A 59 0.22 1.28 12.84
C GLU A 59 -0.86 1.45 11.78
N MET A 60 -0.47 1.50 10.51
CA MET A 60 -1.41 1.56 9.38
C MET A 60 -2.34 0.33 9.37
N LYS A 61 -1.80 -0.89 9.54
CA LYS A 61 -2.59 -2.13 9.65
C LYS A 61 -3.55 -2.13 10.85
N SER A 62 -3.14 -1.55 11.98
CA SER A 62 -3.97 -1.47 13.19
C SER A 62 -5.16 -0.52 13.03
N LYS A 63 -5.00 0.54 12.22
CA LYS A 63 -6.04 1.54 11.93
C LYS A 63 -6.97 1.15 10.77
N LEU A 64 -6.73 0.03 10.10
CA LEU A 64 -7.62 -0.42 9.03
C LEU A 64 -9.00 -0.73 9.62
N PRO A 65 -10.09 -0.16 9.05
CA PRO A 65 -11.45 -0.46 9.47
C PRO A 65 -11.70 -1.96 9.55
N LYS A 66 -12.39 -2.39 10.61
CA LYS A 66 -12.81 -3.79 10.75
C LYS A 66 -13.64 -4.26 9.55
N GLU A 67 -14.43 -3.35 8.96
CA GLU A 67 -15.25 -3.58 7.76
C GLU A 67 -14.40 -3.95 6.52
N TRP A 68 -13.16 -3.46 6.42
CA TRP A 68 -12.24 -3.84 5.33
C TRP A 68 -11.63 -5.23 5.53
N LYS A 69 -11.71 -5.81 6.73
CA LYS A 69 -11.37 -7.22 6.94
C LYS A 69 -12.42 -8.15 6.33
N GLN A 70 -13.70 -7.73 6.30
CA GLN A 70 -14.86 -8.47 5.79
C GLN A 70 -15.04 -8.33 4.27
N LEU A 71 -14.83 -7.15 3.67
CA LEU A 71 -15.01 -6.93 2.22
C LEU A 71 -14.03 -7.71 1.31
N GLY A 72 -12.99 -8.33 1.88
CA GLY A 72 -12.11 -9.29 1.19
C GLY A 72 -12.29 -10.74 1.64
N ALA A 73 -13.36 -11.03 2.38
CA ALA A 73 -13.77 -12.37 2.80
C ALA A 73 -15.03 -12.87 2.07
N ASP A 74 -15.71 -11.99 1.33
CA ASP A 74 -16.91 -12.33 0.56
C ASP A 74 -16.59 -12.42 -0.94
N LYS A 75 -15.93 -13.52 -1.35
CA LYS A 75 -16.09 -14.14 -2.67
C LYS A 75 -15.91 -15.63 -2.56
#